data_AF-A0A515KME9-F1
#
_entry.id   AF-A0A515KME9-F1
#
_cell.length_a   1.000
_cell.length_b   1.000
_cell.length_c   1.000
_cell.angle_alpha   90.00
_cell.angle_beta   90.00
_cell.angle_gamma   90.00
#
_symmetry.space_group_name_H-M   'P 1'
#
loop_
_entity.id
_entity.type
_entity.pdbx_description
1 polymer ?
#
loop_
_entity_poly.entity_id
_entity_poly.type
_entity_poly.pdbx_seq_one_letter_code
_entity_poly.pdbx_strand_id
1 'polypeptide(L)'
;MSEISDGLDALRNVMSLRDIASYIERTARWVAPETFKLLPVWFPEHARRTPFYKGNWSEPQMNRNRETGNSVHKFEGNVNANEALTLALGLKKRLRPNWSCCHIWGIDDPTYQLSNVVVMDRRFYSCVGNMVLLPTPLKAFTDTMPEIKAMLRICARNLYGWQCDHDNLLATNTALDAWADWSAYPTSWPRTPAEKLPLGVVSMTASIEAAARKRKAGIRHDLSHAGSFYPRAEVKAVLAYWNISV
;
A
#
# COMPACT_ATOMS: atom_id res chain seq x y z
N MET A 1 37.10 15.79 14.35
CA MET A 1 35.63 15.70 14.28
C MET A 1 35.23 14.46 15.05
N SER A 2 34.34 14.55 16.04
CA SER A 2 33.83 13.36 16.73
C SER A 2 32.91 12.60 15.78
N GLU A 3 33.23 11.36 15.45
CA GLU A 3 32.31 10.49 14.71
C GLU A 3 31.06 10.23 15.55
N ILE A 4 29.89 10.49 14.96
CA ILE A 4 28.61 10.08 15.51
C ILE A 4 28.28 8.69 14.97
N SER A 5 27.75 7.80 15.82
CA SER A 5 27.30 6.46 15.40
C SER A 5 26.16 6.54 14.39
N ASP A 6 25.99 5.51 13.56
CA ASP A 6 24.80 5.37 12.71
C ASP A 6 23.50 5.50 13.52
N GLY A 7 22.50 6.16 12.94
CA GLY A 7 21.25 6.45 13.64
C GLY A 7 20.43 5.21 13.99
N LEU A 8 20.48 4.16 13.16
CA LEU A 8 19.81 2.89 13.45
C LEU A 8 20.52 2.13 14.56
N ASP A 9 21.85 2.20 14.62
CA ASP A 9 22.61 1.58 15.71
C ASP A 9 22.36 2.30 17.05
N ALA A 10 22.32 3.64 17.02
CA ALA A 10 21.92 4.43 18.18
C ALA A 10 20.51 4.06 18.66
N LEU A 11 19.56 3.85 17.74
CA LEU A 11 18.21 3.42 18.08
C LEU A 11 18.18 1.99 18.64
N ARG A 12 18.86 1.03 18.00
CA ARG A 12 18.92 -0.37 18.43
C ARG A 12 19.49 -0.54 19.84
N ASN A 13 20.35 0.37 20.27
CA ASN A 13 20.90 0.39 21.63
C ASN A 13 19.88 0.78 22.71
N VAL A 14 18.80 1.48 22.36
CA VAL A 14 17.79 1.96 23.32
C VAL A 14 16.40 1.37 23.10
N MET A 15 16.17 0.73 21.95
CA MET A 15 14.89 0.16 21.57
C MET A 15 15.10 -1.12 20.77
N SER A 16 14.55 -2.24 21.24
CA SER A 16 14.67 -3.50 20.53
C SER A 16 13.76 -3.54 19.30
N LEU A 17 14.07 -4.41 18.35
CA LEU A 17 13.20 -4.69 17.20
C LEU A 17 11.80 -5.15 17.65
N ARG A 18 11.72 -5.90 18.75
CA ARG A 18 10.47 -6.37 19.34
C ARG A 18 9.61 -5.23 19.88
N ASP A 19 10.22 -4.20 20.47
CA ASP A 19 9.49 -3.04 20.97
C ASP A 19 8.84 -2.28 19.81
N ILE A 20 9.58 -2.05 18.73
CA ILE A 20 9.08 -1.42 17.50
C ILE A 20 7.92 -2.24 16.92
N ALA A 21 8.13 -3.55 16.77
CA ALA A 21 7.13 -4.47 16.25
C ALA A 21 5.86 -4.47 17.12
N SER A 22 5.97 -4.41 18.45
CA SER A 22 4.84 -4.31 19.39
C SER A 22 4.05 -3.01 19.24
N TYR A 23 4.71 -1.86 19.03
CA TYR A 23 4.01 -0.62 18.74
C TYR A 23 3.23 -0.69 17.43
N ILE A 24 3.83 -1.28 16.39
CA ILE A 24 3.16 -1.49 15.11
C ILE A 24 1.99 -2.48 15.26
N GLU A 25 2.18 -3.60 15.94
CA GLU A 25 1.16 -4.62 16.22
C GLU A 25 -0.13 -4.00 16.79
N ARG A 26 0.02 -3.16 17.80
CA ARG A 26 -1.11 -2.57 18.55
C ARG A 26 -1.80 -1.43 17.78
N THR A 27 -1.11 -0.79 16.85
CA THR A 27 -1.59 0.44 16.21
C THR A 27 -1.92 0.28 14.72
N ALA A 28 -1.38 -0.73 14.04
CA ALA A 28 -1.68 -0.99 12.65
C ALA A 28 -3.19 -1.18 12.43
N ARG A 29 -3.68 -0.72 11.28
CA ARG A 29 -5.02 -1.06 10.79
C ARG A 29 -4.90 -1.82 9.49
N TRP A 30 -5.56 -2.96 9.46
CA TRP A 30 -5.60 -3.90 8.35
C TRP A 30 -7.01 -3.95 7.78
N VAL A 31 -7.10 -4.17 6.48
CA VAL A 31 -8.37 -4.42 5.82
C VAL A 31 -8.74 -5.88 6.09
N ALA A 32 -10.01 -6.17 6.39
CA ALA A 32 -10.44 -7.55 6.56
C ALA A 32 -10.31 -8.36 5.25
N PRO A 33 -9.99 -9.67 5.33
CA PRO A 33 -9.88 -10.53 4.14
C PRO A 33 -11.12 -10.52 3.24
N GLU A 34 -12.31 -10.35 3.80
CA GLU A 34 -13.58 -10.25 3.07
C GLU A 34 -13.62 -9.00 2.17
N THR A 35 -13.19 -7.86 2.72
CA THR A 35 -13.08 -6.61 1.95
C THR A 35 -12.02 -6.73 0.86
N PHE A 36 -10.89 -7.37 1.15
CA PHE A 36 -9.84 -7.62 0.16
C PHE A 36 -10.35 -8.51 -0.99
N LYS A 37 -11.06 -9.60 -0.68
CA LYS A 37 -11.68 -10.48 -1.69
C LYS A 37 -12.73 -9.75 -2.54
N LEU A 38 -13.48 -8.83 -1.95
CA LEU A 38 -14.51 -8.06 -2.65
C LEU A 38 -13.92 -7.10 -3.70
N LEU A 39 -12.85 -6.38 -3.34
CA LEU A 39 -12.14 -5.47 -4.23
C LEU A 39 -10.68 -5.31 -3.79
N PRO A 40 -9.75 -6.11 -4.33
CA PRO A 40 -8.35 -6.06 -3.91
C PRO A 40 -7.66 -4.77 -4.38
N VAL A 41 -7.98 -4.30 -5.59
CA VAL A 41 -7.46 -3.06 -6.20
C VAL A 41 -8.60 -2.10 -6.48
N TRP A 42 -8.52 -0.89 -5.91
CA TRP A 42 -9.61 0.09 -5.97
C TRP A 42 -9.50 1.09 -7.12
N PHE A 43 -8.28 1.39 -7.56
CA PHE A 43 -8.00 2.37 -8.62
C PHE A 43 -7.04 1.76 -9.64
N PRO A 44 -7.49 0.77 -10.43
CA PRO A 44 -6.65 0.13 -11.47
C PRO A 44 -6.16 1.10 -12.55
N GLU A 45 -6.78 2.26 -12.68
CA GLU A 45 -6.44 3.31 -13.64
C GLU A 45 -5.23 4.17 -13.21
N HIS A 46 -4.81 4.06 -11.94
CA HIS A 46 -3.73 4.87 -11.37
C HIS A 46 -2.52 4.02 -10.99
N ALA A 47 -1.33 4.61 -11.12
CA ALA A 47 -0.07 4.06 -10.63
C ALA A 47 0.89 5.19 -10.23
N ARG A 48 1.91 4.89 -9.43
CA ARG A 48 2.88 5.92 -9.02
C ARG A 48 3.62 6.50 -10.24
N ARG A 49 3.82 7.82 -10.22
CA ARG A 49 4.43 8.63 -11.29
C ARG A 49 3.67 8.62 -12.62
N THR A 50 2.43 8.13 -12.69
CA THR A 50 1.59 8.38 -13.87
C THR A 50 1.02 9.79 -13.81
N PRO A 51 0.79 10.47 -14.95
CA PRO A 51 0.14 11.78 -14.96
C PRO A 51 -1.25 11.72 -14.33
N PHE A 52 -1.66 12.80 -13.67
CA PHE A 52 -3.05 13.04 -13.35
C PHE A 52 -3.78 13.61 -14.56
N TYR A 53 -5.09 13.37 -14.60
CA TYR A 53 -5.98 13.88 -15.63
C TYR A 53 -7.15 14.63 -15.01
N LYS A 54 -7.78 15.54 -15.76
CA LYS A 54 -9.03 16.19 -15.34
C LYS A 54 -10.15 15.14 -15.23
N GLY A 55 -11.27 15.52 -14.61
CA GLY A 55 -12.23 14.58 -14.01
C GLY A 55 -12.71 13.41 -14.88
N ASN A 56 -12.91 13.61 -16.18
CA ASN A 56 -13.34 12.56 -17.10
C ASN A 56 -12.18 11.99 -17.95
N TRP A 57 -10.92 12.18 -17.59
CA TRP A 57 -9.77 11.77 -18.41
C TRP A 57 -9.70 12.49 -19.77
N SER A 58 -10.19 13.73 -19.86
CA SER A 58 -10.14 14.55 -21.09
C SER A 58 -8.77 15.11 -21.40
N GLU A 59 -8.00 15.51 -20.39
CA GLU A 59 -6.69 16.14 -20.56
C GLU A 59 -5.83 16.02 -19.29
N PRO A 60 -4.49 16.06 -19.42
CA PRO A 60 -3.58 16.05 -18.27
C PRO A 60 -3.79 17.22 -17.31
N GLN A 61 -3.55 17.00 -16.02
CA GLN A 61 -3.46 18.07 -15.03
C GLN A 61 -2.06 18.67 -15.02
N MET A 62 -2.00 20.00 -14.99
CA MET A 62 -0.75 20.75 -14.98
C MET A 62 -0.53 21.42 -13.63
N ASN A 63 0.69 21.35 -13.11
CA ASN A 63 1.19 22.21 -12.04
C ASN A 63 1.93 23.38 -12.68
N ARG A 64 1.42 24.60 -12.48
CA ARG A 64 2.07 25.83 -12.93
C ARG A 64 2.80 26.49 -11.78
N ASN A 65 4.11 26.68 -11.93
CA ASN A 65 4.89 27.51 -11.02
C ASN A 65 4.43 28.98 -11.17
N ARG A 66 4.07 29.61 -10.05
CA ARG A 66 3.52 30.98 -10.05
C ARG A 66 4.57 32.05 -10.35
N GLU A 67 5.84 31.80 -10.03
CA GLU A 67 6.94 32.74 -10.21
C GLU A 67 7.53 32.64 -11.62
N THR A 68 7.81 31.43 -12.09
CA THR A 68 8.47 31.21 -13.39
C THR A 68 7.47 31.04 -14.54
N GLY A 69 6.19 30.82 -14.25
CA GLY A 69 5.16 30.54 -15.25
C GLY A 69 5.24 29.14 -15.88
N ASN A 70 6.31 28.38 -15.62
CA ASN A 70 6.55 27.05 -16.16
C ASN A 70 5.46 26.06 -15.70
N SER A 71 5.00 25.23 -16.63
CA SER A 71 3.97 24.22 -16.38
C SER A 71 4.52 22.82 -16.61
N VAL A 72 4.35 21.95 -15.62
CA VAL A 72 4.73 20.53 -15.68
C VAL A 72 3.52 19.67 -15.39
N HIS A 73 3.50 18.43 -15.89
CA HIS A 73 2.43 17.50 -15.56
C HIS A 73 2.42 17.24 -14.06
N LYS A 74 1.23 17.22 -13.46
CA LYS A 74 1.05 16.74 -12.10
C LYS A 74 1.06 15.21 -12.13
N PHE A 75 1.83 14.61 -11.24
CA PHE A 75 2.01 13.15 -11.21
C PHE A 75 1.43 12.53 -9.93
N GLU A 76 0.99 11.29 -10.05
CA GLU A 76 0.51 10.49 -8.93
C GLU A 76 1.65 10.18 -7.95
N GLY A 77 1.54 10.74 -6.74
CA GLY A 77 2.51 10.55 -5.67
C GLY A 77 2.20 9.35 -4.76
N ASN A 78 0.93 9.19 -4.37
CA ASN A 78 0.34 8.15 -3.47
C ASN A 78 -1.12 8.50 -3.05
N VAL A 79 -1.79 9.41 -3.78
CA VAL A 79 -3.12 9.93 -3.45
C VAL A 79 -4.16 8.83 -3.57
N ASN A 80 -4.21 8.14 -4.72
CA ASN A 80 -5.21 7.11 -4.95
C ASN A 80 -4.94 5.82 -4.17
N ALA A 81 -3.68 5.49 -3.90
CA ALA A 81 -3.34 4.41 -2.97
C ALA A 81 -3.87 4.69 -1.55
N ASN A 82 -3.64 5.91 -1.04
CA ASN A 82 -4.15 6.31 0.28
C ASN A 82 -5.70 6.34 0.29
N GLU A 83 -6.34 6.81 -0.79
CA GLU A 83 -7.79 6.79 -0.91
C GLU A 83 -8.34 5.36 -0.94
N ALA A 84 -7.67 4.43 -1.64
CA ALA A 84 -8.07 3.01 -1.67
C ALA A 84 -8.11 2.43 -0.25
N LEU A 85 -7.02 2.59 0.50
CA LEU A 85 -6.96 2.11 1.88
C LEU A 85 -7.95 2.85 2.78
N THR A 86 -8.22 4.13 2.51
CA THR A 86 -9.24 4.92 3.23
C THR A 86 -10.61 4.30 3.12
N LEU A 87 -11.04 4.04 1.87
CA LEU A 87 -12.36 3.50 1.59
C LEU A 87 -12.49 2.06 2.08
N ALA A 88 -11.45 1.24 1.88
CA ALA A 88 -11.43 -0.16 2.31
C ALA A 88 -11.48 -0.33 3.84
N LEU A 89 -11.00 0.66 4.60
CA LEU A 89 -11.13 0.70 6.07
C LEU A 89 -12.41 1.40 6.54
N GLY A 90 -13.29 1.85 5.64
CA GLY A 90 -14.51 2.57 6.00
C GLY A 90 -14.26 3.96 6.62
N LEU A 91 -13.09 4.54 6.35
CA LEU A 91 -12.65 5.80 6.95
C LEU A 91 -12.91 6.99 6.02
N LYS A 92 -12.69 8.19 6.56
CA LYS A 92 -12.64 9.44 5.78
C LYS A 92 -11.28 10.09 6.01
N LYS A 93 -10.68 10.67 4.97
CA LYS A 93 -9.34 11.29 5.06
C LYS A 93 -9.22 12.33 6.18
N ARG A 94 -10.25 13.14 6.41
CA ARG A 94 -10.27 14.14 7.49
C ARG A 94 -10.29 13.54 8.91
N LEU A 95 -10.69 12.28 9.04
CA LEU A 95 -10.81 11.57 10.33
C LEU A 95 -9.55 10.77 10.68
N ARG A 96 -8.46 10.97 9.94
CA ARG A 96 -7.20 10.25 10.18
C ARG A 96 -5.99 11.19 10.29
N PRO A 97 -6.02 12.19 11.19
CA PRO A 97 -4.84 13.01 11.45
C PRO A 97 -3.70 12.13 11.99
N ASN A 98 -2.48 12.38 11.53
CA ASN A 98 -1.28 11.63 11.94
C ASN A 98 -1.30 10.12 11.60
N TRP A 99 -2.09 9.72 10.60
CA TRP A 99 -2.04 8.38 10.02
C TRP A 99 -1.52 8.43 8.60
N SER A 100 -0.69 7.44 8.26
CA SER A 100 -0.10 7.30 6.94
C SER A 100 -0.37 5.92 6.37
N CYS A 101 -0.67 5.88 5.08
CA CYS A 101 -0.67 4.66 4.29
C CYS A 101 0.77 4.28 3.94
N CYS A 102 1.15 3.03 4.18
CA CYS A 102 2.44 2.48 3.78
C CYS A 102 2.26 1.30 2.83
N HIS A 103 3.01 1.30 1.72
CA HIS A 103 3.14 0.15 0.85
C HIS A 103 4.18 -0.82 1.41
N ILE A 104 3.79 -2.07 1.63
CA ILE A 104 4.68 -3.07 2.25
C ILE A 104 5.39 -3.94 1.22
N TRP A 105 4.80 -4.17 0.04
CA TRP A 105 5.45 -4.77 -1.13
C TRP A 105 5.97 -3.66 -2.04
N GLY A 106 7.28 -3.64 -2.21
CA GLY A 106 8.01 -2.61 -2.90
C GLY A 106 9.50 -2.87 -2.77
N ILE A 107 10.29 -2.29 -3.66
CA ILE A 107 11.75 -2.42 -3.61
C ILE A 107 12.24 -1.93 -2.24
N ASP A 108 13.05 -2.77 -1.58
CA ASP A 108 13.77 -2.41 -0.37
C ASP A 108 15.04 -1.69 -0.78
N ASP A 109 14.98 -0.38 -0.71
CA ASP A 109 16.14 0.46 -0.96
C ASP A 109 16.33 1.44 0.21
N PRO A 110 17.22 1.13 1.17
CA PRO A 110 17.50 2.00 2.29
C PRO A 110 18.13 3.34 1.86
N THR A 111 18.64 3.43 0.63
CA THR A 111 19.25 4.65 0.07
C THR A 111 18.25 5.56 -0.66
N TYR A 112 17.02 5.09 -0.86
CA TYR A 112 15.94 5.78 -1.58
C TYR A 112 16.29 6.22 -3.02
N GLN A 113 17.29 5.61 -3.64
CA GLN A 113 17.76 5.91 -5.00
C GLN A 113 16.96 5.19 -6.08
N LEU A 114 16.46 3.99 -5.78
CA LEU A 114 15.71 3.15 -6.70
C LEU A 114 14.26 3.62 -6.81
N SER A 115 13.80 3.77 -8.04
CA SER A 115 12.37 3.91 -8.31
C SER A 115 11.66 2.63 -7.89
N ASN A 116 10.71 2.72 -6.97
CA ASN A 116 9.90 1.58 -6.57
C ASN A 116 8.92 1.18 -7.69
N VAL A 117 9.41 0.37 -8.64
CA VAL A 117 8.65 -0.06 -9.84
C VAL A 117 7.43 -0.90 -9.49
N VAL A 118 7.42 -1.55 -8.32
CA VAL A 118 6.27 -2.34 -7.86
C VAL A 118 5.03 -1.47 -7.69
N VAL A 119 5.18 -0.26 -7.13
CA VAL A 119 4.05 0.67 -6.99
C VAL A 119 3.82 1.52 -8.25
N MET A 120 4.65 1.35 -9.29
CA MET A 120 4.39 1.86 -10.65
C MET A 120 3.58 0.85 -11.47
N ASP A 121 3.48 -0.40 -11.00
CA ASP A 121 2.55 -1.39 -11.51
C ASP A 121 1.15 -1.16 -10.93
N ARG A 122 0.18 -0.97 -11.82
CA ARG A 122 -1.23 -0.74 -11.47
C ARG A 122 -1.86 -1.92 -10.72
N ARG A 123 -1.32 -3.14 -10.90
CA ARG A 123 -1.76 -4.34 -10.17
C ARG A 123 -1.52 -4.21 -8.66
N PHE A 124 -0.47 -3.52 -8.26
CA PHE A 124 -0.04 -3.48 -6.85
C PHE A 124 -0.13 -2.09 -6.22
N TYR A 125 -0.24 -1.03 -7.03
CA TYR A 125 -0.25 0.35 -6.54
C TYR A 125 -1.41 0.66 -5.57
N SER A 126 -2.65 0.38 -5.96
CA SER A 126 -3.83 0.60 -5.11
C SER A 126 -4.38 -0.70 -4.51
N CYS A 127 -3.53 -1.73 -4.43
CA CYS A 127 -3.85 -3.01 -3.82
C CYS A 127 -3.88 -2.87 -2.29
N VAL A 128 -5.03 -3.13 -1.67
CA VAL A 128 -5.16 -3.00 -0.21
C VAL A 128 -4.44 -4.10 0.57
N GLY A 129 -4.18 -5.25 -0.08
CA GLY A 129 -3.26 -6.27 0.44
C GLY A 129 -1.79 -5.84 0.44
N ASN A 130 -1.46 -4.78 -0.32
CA ASN A 130 -0.15 -4.14 -0.34
C ASN A 130 -0.04 -2.94 0.61
N MET A 131 -1.05 -2.68 1.43
CA MET A 131 -1.05 -1.49 2.25
C MET A 131 -1.46 -1.75 3.69
N VAL A 132 -0.83 -1.02 4.60
CA VAL A 132 -1.19 -0.97 6.01
C VAL A 132 -1.31 0.49 6.44
N LEU A 133 -2.27 0.78 7.32
CA LEU A 133 -2.40 2.11 7.91
C LEU A 133 -1.64 2.14 9.24
N LEU A 134 -0.73 3.10 9.39
CA LEU A 134 0.11 3.25 10.57
C LEU A 134 0.06 4.69 11.10
N PRO A 135 0.28 4.90 12.40
CA PRO A 135 0.67 6.21 12.90
C PRO A 135 1.88 6.73 12.12
N THR A 136 1.83 7.98 11.68
CA THR A 136 2.87 8.58 10.81
C THR A 136 4.31 8.39 11.35
N PRO A 137 4.58 8.55 12.67
CA PRO A 137 5.94 8.30 13.19
C PRO A 137 6.43 6.86 12.99
N LEU A 138 5.53 5.87 13.10
CA LEU A 138 5.90 4.45 12.97
C LEU A 138 6.15 4.04 11.52
N LYS A 139 5.64 4.81 10.54
CA LYS A 139 5.91 4.55 9.13
C LYS A 139 7.41 4.56 8.82
N ALA A 140 8.20 5.42 9.46
CA ALA A 140 9.64 5.52 9.20
C ALA A 140 10.34 4.16 9.36
N PHE A 141 9.97 3.36 10.36
CA PHE A 141 10.52 2.02 10.57
C PHE A 141 10.22 1.06 9.42
N THR A 142 9.06 1.21 8.78
CA THR A 142 8.71 0.38 7.61
C THR A 142 9.50 0.76 6.37
N ASP A 143 10.04 1.98 6.30
CA ASP A 143 10.85 2.46 5.19
C ASP A 143 12.35 2.17 5.42
N THR A 144 12.82 2.18 6.67
CA THR A 144 14.26 2.08 7.01
C THR A 144 14.70 0.76 7.67
N MET A 145 13.78 -0.06 8.20
CA MET A 145 14.11 -1.33 8.87
C MET A 145 13.53 -2.52 8.10
N PRO A 146 14.36 -3.22 7.30
CA PRO A 146 13.92 -4.35 6.48
C PRO A 146 13.21 -5.46 7.27
N GLU A 147 13.63 -5.70 8.52
CA GLU A 147 13.07 -6.72 9.40
C GLU A 147 11.61 -6.41 9.76
N ILE A 148 11.29 -5.14 10.06
CA ILE A 148 9.92 -4.70 10.31
C ILE A 148 9.04 -4.91 9.07
N LYS A 149 9.56 -4.53 7.89
CA LYS A 149 8.83 -4.67 6.63
C LYS A 149 8.63 -6.14 6.25
N ALA A 150 9.62 -7.01 6.51
CA ALA A 150 9.51 -8.45 6.32
C ALA A 150 8.39 -9.04 7.21
N MET A 151 8.34 -8.69 8.48
CA MET A 151 7.28 -9.16 9.38
C MET A 151 5.88 -8.69 8.93
N LEU A 152 5.75 -7.44 8.47
CA LEU A 152 4.52 -6.90 7.89
C LEU A 152 4.08 -7.68 6.64
N ARG A 153 5.02 -8.01 5.75
CA ARG A 153 4.76 -8.81 4.54
C ARG A 153 4.31 -10.22 4.88
N ILE A 154 4.94 -10.89 5.85
CA ILE A 154 4.52 -12.22 6.33
C ILE A 154 3.10 -12.14 6.90
N CYS A 155 2.81 -11.14 7.74
CA CYS A 155 1.47 -10.91 8.27
C CYS A 155 0.43 -10.71 7.16
N ALA A 156 0.72 -9.84 6.19
CA ALA A 156 -0.18 -9.60 5.06
C ALA A 156 -0.37 -10.86 4.19
N ARG A 157 0.71 -11.59 3.90
CA ARG A 157 0.67 -12.85 3.16
C ARG A 157 -0.29 -13.85 3.80
N ASN A 158 -0.15 -14.05 5.11
CA ASN A 158 -0.94 -15.02 5.84
C ASN A 158 -2.38 -14.54 6.10
N LEU A 159 -2.59 -13.23 6.24
CA LEU A 159 -3.92 -12.63 6.39
C LEU A 159 -4.75 -12.76 5.11
N TYR A 160 -4.15 -12.42 3.96
CA TYR A 160 -4.86 -12.34 2.69
C TYR A 160 -4.75 -13.61 1.84
N GLY A 161 -3.85 -14.54 2.20
CA GLY A 161 -3.50 -15.67 1.33
C GLY A 161 -2.88 -15.20 0.00
N TRP A 162 -2.22 -14.05 0.02
CA TRP A 162 -1.70 -13.38 -1.17
C TRP A 162 -0.36 -12.71 -0.88
N GLN A 163 0.59 -12.84 -1.80
CA GLN A 163 1.83 -12.07 -1.79
C GLN A 163 2.04 -11.42 -3.17
N CYS A 164 2.80 -10.34 -3.21
CA CYS A 164 3.10 -9.68 -4.48
C CYS A 164 4.06 -10.54 -5.31
N ASP A 165 3.65 -10.84 -6.54
CA ASP A 165 4.36 -11.70 -7.51
C ASP A 165 5.13 -10.88 -8.55
N HIS A 166 5.40 -9.60 -8.29
CA HIS A 166 6.25 -8.80 -9.17
C HIS A 166 7.67 -9.39 -9.22
N ASP A 167 8.25 -9.52 -10.41
CA ASP A 167 9.59 -10.10 -10.62
C ASP A 167 10.69 -9.54 -9.70
N ASN A 168 10.68 -8.22 -9.44
CA ASN A 168 11.62 -7.55 -8.54
C ASN A 168 11.48 -7.95 -7.05
N LEU A 169 10.46 -8.72 -6.70
CA LEU A 169 10.23 -9.24 -5.36
C LEU A 169 10.52 -10.75 -5.25
N LEU A 170 11.02 -11.40 -6.29
CA LEU A 170 11.36 -12.83 -6.24
C LEU A 170 12.33 -13.13 -5.09
N ALA A 171 13.45 -12.39 -5.01
CA ALA A 171 14.44 -12.55 -3.95
C ALA A 171 13.84 -12.26 -2.56
N THR A 172 12.98 -11.24 -2.46
CA THR A 172 12.26 -10.92 -1.23
C THR A 172 11.37 -12.09 -0.80
N ASN A 173 10.55 -12.63 -1.72
CA ASN A 173 9.66 -13.74 -1.43
C ASN A 173 10.43 -14.98 -0.98
N THR A 174 11.53 -15.33 -1.67
CA THR A 174 12.43 -16.43 -1.23
C THR A 174 12.95 -16.22 0.19
N ALA A 175 13.34 -15.00 0.55
CA ALA A 175 13.81 -14.69 1.90
C ALA A 175 12.67 -14.79 2.94
N LEU A 176 11.44 -14.43 2.59
CA LEU A 176 10.28 -14.59 3.48
C LEU A 176 9.84 -16.05 3.64
N ASP A 177 10.11 -16.90 2.65
CA ASP A 177 9.86 -18.35 2.74
C ASP A 177 10.89 -19.04 3.62
N ALA A 178 12.14 -18.57 3.61
CA ALA A 178 13.22 -19.05 4.47
C ALA A 178 13.22 -18.41 5.89
N TRP A 179 12.21 -17.60 6.23
CA TRP A 179 12.18 -16.85 7.47
C TRP A 179 12.12 -17.77 8.70
N ALA A 180 13.10 -17.63 9.60
CA ALA A 180 13.22 -18.45 10.81
C ALA A 180 13.31 -17.65 12.12
N ASP A 181 13.57 -16.35 12.07
CA ASP A 181 13.69 -15.52 13.28
C ASP A 181 12.32 -14.99 13.73
N TRP A 182 11.73 -15.67 14.71
CA TRP A 182 10.43 -15.31 15.27
C TRP A 182 10.53 -14.50 16.57
N SER A 183 11.73 -14.11 17.00
CA SER A 183 11.96 -13.50 18.32
C SER A 183 11.27 -12.14 18.49
N ALA A 184 11.23 -11.35 17.42
CA ALA A 184 10.56 -10.05 17.37
C ALA A 184 9.18 -10.09 16.70
N TYR A 185 8.75 -11.24 16.17
CA TYR A 185 7.49 -11.36 15.43
C TYR A 185 6.29 -11.15 16.36
N PRO A 186 5.38 -10.20 16.04
CA PRO A 186 4.20 -9.92 16.86
C PRO A 186 3.36 -11.17 17.15
N THR A 187 2.94 -11.33 18.41
CA THR A 187 2.27 -12.57 18.86
C THR A 187 0.86 -12.70 18.27
N SER A 188 0.17 -11.59 18.05
CA SER A 188 -1.17 -11.57 17.45
C SER A 188 -1.17 -11.80 15.94
N TRP A 189 -0.04 -11.65 15.26
CA TRP A 189 0.01 -11.80 13.81
C TRP A 189 0.06 -13.28 13.39
N PRO A 190 -0.61 -13.65 12.29
CA PRO A 190 -0.62 -15.03 11.81
C PRO A 190 0.74 -15.43 11.23
N ARG A 191 1.32 -16.53 11.72
CA ARG A 191 2.55 -17.13 11.16
C ARG A 191 2.24 -18.06 9.98
N THR A 192 1.02 -18.60 9.96
CA THR A 192 0.50 -19.42 8.85
C THR A 192 -0.85 -18.89 8.38
N PRO A 193 -1.27 -19.18 7.13
CA PRO A 193 -2.56 -18.74 6.61
C PRO A 193 -3.72 -19.19 7.49
N ALA A 194 -4.69 -18.30 7.70
CA ALA A 194 -5.91 -18.55 8.48
C ALA A 194 -5.71 -18.94 9.97
N GLU A 195 -4.49 -18.84 10.52
CA GLU A 195 -4.23 -19.14 11.94
C GLU A 195 -5.03 -18.23 12.88
N LYS A 196 -4.97 -16.92 12.64
CA LYS A 196 -5.63 -15.88 13.43
C LYS A 196 -5.65 -14.55 12.69
N LEU A 197 -6.50 -13.63 13.17
CA LEU A 197 -6.54 -12.27 12.67
C LEU A 197 -5.56 -11.38 13.47
N PRO A 198 -4.70 -10.59 12.81
CA PRO A 198 -3.86 -9.62 13.50
C PRO A 198 -4.74 -8.55 14.17
N LEU A 199 -4.22 -7.94 15.23
CA LEU A 199 -4.90 -6.81 15.88
C LEU A 199 -5.14 -5.68 14.87
N GLY A 200 -6.25 -4.95 15.06
CA GLY A 200 -6.59 -3.79 14.25
C GLY A 200 -7.15 -4.11 12.85
N VAL A 201 -7.49 -5.38 12.55
CA VAL A 201 -8.33 -5.71 11.40
C VAL A 201 -9.68 -5.01 11.53
N VAL A 202 -10.04 -4.25 10.50
CA VAL A 202 -11.35 -3.59 10.39
C VAL A 202 -12.28 -4.48 9.59
N SER A 203 -13.24 -5.10 10.27
CA SER A 203 -14.26 -5.96 9.67
C SER A 203 -15.02 -5.25 8.55
N MET A 204 -15.41 -6.01 7.53
CA MET A 204 -16.27 -5.50 6.48
C MET A 204 -17.61 -5.05 7.07
N THR A 205 -18.03 -3.84 6.71
CA THR A 205 -19.33 -3.26 7.07
C THR A 205 -20.15 -3.00 5.81
N ALA A 206 -21.47 -2.78 5.97
CA ALA A 206 -22.33 -2.42 4.84
C ALA A 206 -21.87 -1.14 4.11
N SER A 207 -21.25 -0.19 4.81
CA SER A 207 -20.72 1.03 4.19
C SER A 207 -19.45 0.77 3.37
N ILE A 208 -18.56 -0.10 3.84
CA ILE A 208 -17.38 -0.55 3.08
C ILE A 208 -17.82 -1.31 1.82
N GLU A 209 -18.78 -2.23 1.97
CA GLU A 209 -19.32 -2.99 0.85
C GLU A 209 -19.97 -2.06 -0.20
N ALA A 210 -20.79 -1.09 0.24
CA ALA A 210 -21.38 -0.10 -0.65
C ALA A 210 -20.32 0.74 -1.37
N ALA A 211 -19.24 1.14 -0.67
CA ALA A 211 -18.14 1.87 -1.28
C ALA A 211 -17.40 1.04 -2.35
N ALA A 212 -17.13 -0.24 -2.07
CA ALA A 212 -16.50 -1.15 -3.03
C ALA A 212 -17.38 -1.36 -4.27
N ARG A 213 -18.69 -1.63 -4.08
CA ARG A 213 -19.66 -1.76 -5.17
C ARG A 213 -19.74 -0.48 -6.01
N LYS A 214 -19.78 0.69 -5.36
CA LYS A 214 -19.76 1.99 -6.05
C LYS A 214 -18.48 2.18 -6.85
N ARG A 215 -17.32 1.81 -6.32
CA ARG A 215 -16.05 1.91 -7.06
C ARG A 215 -16.04 0.98 -8.26
N LYS A 216 -16.46 -0.29 -8.12
CA LYS A 216 -16.62 -1.23 -9.25
C LYS A 216 -17.52 -0.67 -10.35
N ALA A 217 -18.68 -0.11 -9.98
CA ALA A 217 -19.58 0.54 -10.94
C ALA A 217 -18.92 1.74 -11.64
N GLY A 218 -18.12 2.52 -10.92
CA GLY A 218 -17.32 3.60 -11.49
C GLY A 218 -16.28 3.09 -12.49
N ILE A 219 -15.55 2.02 -12.17
CA ILE A 219 -14.60 1.39 -13.11
C ILE A 219 -15.32 0.93 -14.39
N ARG A 220 -16.46 0.25 -14.26
CA ARG A 220 -17.31 -0.16 -15.40
C ARG A 220 -17.71 1.04 -16.26
N HIS A 221 -18.17 2.11 -15.61
CA HIS A 221 -18.59 3.32 -16.30
C HIS A 221 -17.43 3.96 -17.07
N ASP A 222 -16.28 4.13 -16.42
CA ASP A 222 -15.10 4.78 -17.02
C ASP A 222 -14.54 3.98 -18.20
N LEU A 223 -14.54 2.64 -18.12
CA LEU A 223 -14.17 1.78 -19.24
C LEU A 223 -14.97 2.07 -20.51
N SER A 224 -16.24 2.44 -20.36
CA SER A 224 -17.15 2.73 -21.48
C SER A 224 -17.16 4.21 -21.87
N HIS A 225 -17.07 5.13 -20.92
CA HIS A 225 -17.41 6.55 -21.12
C HIS A 225 -16.29 7.55 -20.82
N ALA A 226 -15.19 7.14 -20.20
CA ALA A 226 -14.11 8.08 -19.89
C ALA A 226 -13.46 8.63 -21.18
N GLY A 227 -12.73 9.73 -21.06
CA GLY A 227 -12.01 10.36 -22.15
C GLY A 227 -10.92 9.48 -22.75
N SER A 228 -10.27 9.99 -23.79
CA SER A 228 -9.25 9.28 -24.56
C SER A 228 -8.02 8.90 -23.73
N PHE A 229 -7.74 9.60 -22.64
CA PHE A 229 -6.58 9.32 -21.79
C PHE A 229 -6.84 8.26 -20.71
N TYR A 230 -8.05 7.71 -20.58
CA TYR A 230 -8.30 6.63 -19.63
C TYR A 230 -7.57 5.36 -20.10
N PRO A 231 -6.72 4.74 -19.25
CA PRO A 231 -5.85 3.62 -19.63
C PRO A 231 -6.65 2.31 -19.67
N ARG A 232 -7.54 2.19 -20.67
CA ARG A 232 -8.50 1.09 -20.78
C ARG A 232 -7.83 -0.28 -20.86
N ALA A 233 -6.75 -0.38 -21.62
CA ALA A 233 -6.05 -1.64 -21.82
C ALA A 233 -5.42 -2.13 -20.51
N GLU A 234 -4.74 -1.23 -19.80
CA GLU A 234 -4.09 -1.50 -18.52
C GLU A 234 -5.11 -1.81 -17.43
N VAL A 235 -6.23 -1.06 -17.38
CA VAL A 235 -7.31 -1.35 -16.44
C VAL A 235 -7.88 -2.75 -16.68
N LYS A 236 -8.17 -3.11 -17.93
CA LYS A 236 -8.64 -4.46 -18.27
C LYS A 236 -7.64 -5.55 -17.86
N ALA A 237 -6.34 -5.32 -18.08
CA ALA A 237 -5.30 -6.26 -17.66
C ALA A 237 -5.25 -6.43 -16.13
N VAL A 238 -5.37 -5.34 -15.37
CA VAL A 238 -5.42 -5.40 -13.90
C VAL A 238 -6.66 -6.14 -13.41
N LEU A 239 -7.83 -5.86 -13.99
CA LEU A 239 -9.07 -6.54 -13.64
C LEU A 239 -8.99 -8.05 -13.94
N ALA A 240 -8.39 -8.43 -15.07
CA ALA A 240 -8.16 -9.83 -15.42
C ALA A 240 -7.21 -10.51 -14.43
N TYR A 241 -6.08 -9.87 -14.10
CA TYR A 241 -5.12 -10.40 -13.12
C TYR A 241 -5.77 -10.68 -11.76
N TRP A 242 -6.62 -9.77 -11.28
CA TRP A 242 -7.31 -9.92 -9.99
C TRP A 242 -8.63 -10.70 -10.04
N ASN A 243 -9.02 -11.20 -11.22
CA ASN A 243 -10.32 -11.83 -11.48
C ASN A 243 -11.52 -10.96 -11.02
N ILE A 244 -11.43 -9.64 -11.22
CA ILE A 244 -12.49 -8.71 -10.86
C ILE A 244 -13.47 -8.61 -12.02
N SER A 245 -14.66 -9.15 -11.82
CA SER A 245 -15.80 -8.87 -12.69
C SER A 245 -16.34 -7.48 -12.39
N VAL A 246 -16.16 -6.56 -13.34
CA VAL A 246 -16.78 -5.23 -13.32
C VAL A 246 -17.91 -5.14 -14.29
#